data_AF-A0A4Q1CRD0-F1
#
_entry.id   AF-A0A4Q1CRD0-F1
#
_cell.length_a   1.000
_cell.length_b   1.000
_cell.length_c   1.000
_cell.angle_alpha   90.00
_cell.angle_beta   90.00
_cell.angle_gamma   90.00
#
_symmetry.space_group_name_H-M   'P 1'
#
loop_
_entity.id
_entity.type
_entity.pdbx_description
1 polymer ?
#
loop_
_entity_poly.entity_id
_entity_poly.type
_entity_poly.pdbx_seq_one_letter_code
_entity_poly.pdbx_strand_id
1 'polypeptide(L)'
;MIEVVRSEEEYRALSDAALDRELERAKAGLTPSVSSKAAARFLGVHVDTLGQWRRRTPPLGPAFQKGAGDNGGGANQHVRYRFVDLEEWQSARTGRTVKERRLVDELDRVKQRARELEMELELQSLRDRVARMTKKAGRVLALQTAEECLHTAHHWVVAGGHILGHVLTVSKDALDGALEAGDVLEATLEEVLGMPWVNSDERDVFAQQMDQTLGDLVGRLAQERAAQRSRDLEARLPPAEGITRAVF
;
A
#
# COMPACT_ATOMS: atom_id res chain seq x y z
N MET A 1 66.39 -33.94 35.09
CA MET A 1 65.24 -34.44 34.32
C MET A 1 64.10 -33.45 34.57
N ILE A 2 63.62 -32.74 33.55
CA ILE A 2 62.52 -31.78 33.71
C ILE A 2 61.22 -32.59 33.68
N GLU A 3 60.47 -32.55 34.77
CA GLU A 3 59.21 -33.28 34.92
C GLU A 3 58.12 -32.59 34.08
N VAL A 4 57.56 -33.30 33.10
CA VAL A 4 56.51 -32.77 32.23
C VAL A 4 55.17 -32.96 32.92
N VAL A 5 54.66 -31.89 33.51
CA VAL A 5 53.46 -31.89 34.38
C VAL A 5 52.14 -31.92 33.59
N ARG A 6 52.15 -31.62 32.28
CA ARG A 6 50.95 -31.57 31.43
C ARG A 6 51.26 -32.00 30.01
N SER A 7 50.27 -32.59 29.33
CA SER A 7 50.38 -32.87 27.89
C SER A 7 50.23 -31.59 27.07
N GLU A 8 50.76 -31.59 25.85
CA GLU A 8 50.60 -30.46 24.92
C GLU A 8 49.12 -30.20 24.58
N GLU A 9 48.31 -31.26 24.54
CA GLU A 9 46.87 -31.21 24.28
C GLU A 9 46.13 -30.51 25.42
N GLU A 10 46.45 -30.84 26.67
CA GLU A 10 45.88 -30.18 27.85
C GLU A 10 46.21 -28.68 27.88
N TYR A 11 47.45 -28.32 27.53
CA TYR A 11 47.85 -26.92 27.43
C TYR A 11 47.08 -26.17 26.34
N ARG A 12 46.91 -26.76 25.16
CA ARG A 12 46.12 -26.17 24.06
C ARG A 12 44.65 -25.99 24.46
N ALA A 13 44.04 -27.00 25.08
CA ALA A 13 42.66 -26.92 25.56
C ALA A 13 42.46 -25.81 26.62
N LEU A 14 43.40 -25.68 27.57
CA LEU A 14 43.37 -24.61 28.57
C LEU A 14 43.58 -23.22 27.94
N SER A 15 44.47 -23.11 26.96
CA SER A 15 44.70 -21.88 26.22
C SER A 15 43.46 -21.44 25.44
N ASP A 16 42.80 -22.36 24.76
CA ASP A 16 41.58 -22.07 23.99
C ASP A 16 40.42 -21.66 24.92
N ALA A 17 40.22 -22.38 26.02
CA ALA A 17 39.24 -22.02 27.03
C ALA A 17 39.51 -20.64 27.66
N ALA A 18 40.77 -20.24 27.80
CA ALA A 18 41.13 -18.92 28.30
C ALA A 18 40.75 -17.79 27.30
N LEU A 19 40.93 -18.03 26.00
CA LEU A 19 40.53 -17.09 24.94
C LEU A 19 39.00 -16.97 24.85
N ASP A 20 38.28 -18.07 24.96
CA ASP A 20 36.80 -18.06 24.96
C ASP A 20 36.26 -17.31 26.18
N ARG A 21 36.84 -17.50 27.36
CA ARG A 21 36.50 -16.70 28.56
C ARG A 21 36.86 -15.23 28.44
N GLU A 22 37.89 -14.88 27.66
CA GLU A 22 38.24 -13.47 27.37
C GLU A 22 37.16 -12.84 26.47
N LEU A 23 36.71 -13.55 25.44
CA LEU A 23 35.67 -13.10 24.54
C LEU A 23 34.31 -12.95 25.24
N GLU A 24 33.90 -13.94 26.04
CA GLU A 24 32.64 -13.86 26.78
C GLU A 24 32.61 -12.72 27.79
N ARG A 25 33.74 -12.43 28.46
CA ARG A 25 33.84 -11.25 29.35
C ARG A 25 33.75 -9.94 28.59
N ALA A 26 34.34 -9.87 27.39
CA ALA A 26 34.26 -8.69 26.55
C ALA A 26 32.86 -8.46 25.99
N LYS A 27 32.19 -9.53 25.57
CA LYS A 27 30.79 -9.54 25.14
C LYS A 27 29.83 -9.12 26.26
N ALA A 28 30.10 -9.56 27.49
CA ALA A 28 29.37 -9.14 28.69
C ALA A 28 29.70 -7.70 29.14
N GLY A 29 30.55 -6.97 28.42
CA GLY A 29 30.95 -5.59 28.74
C GLY A 29 31.87 -5.46 29.96
N LEU A 30 32.33 -6.58 30.54
CA LEU A 30 33.20 -6.60 31.72
C LEU A 30 34.64 -6.18 31.38
N THR A 31 35.05 -6.33 30.12
CA THR A 31 36.36 -5.88 29.61
C THR A 31 36.20 -5.21 28.25
N PRO A 32 36.58 -3.94 28.07
CA PRO A 32 36.30 -3.21 26.83
C PRO A 32 37.20 -3.63 25.64
N SER A 33 38.29 -4.35 25.91
CA SER A 33 39.29 -4.70 24.90
C SER A 33 39.77 -6.15 25.04
N VAL A 34 40.02 -6.79 23.91
CA VAL A 34 40.49 -8.18 23.80
C VAL A 34 41.89 -8.26 23.16
N SER A 35 42.60 -9.33 23.46
CA SER A 35 43.91 -9.67 22.91
C SER A 35 43.86 -9.93 21.40
N SER A 36 45.01 -9.84 20.72
CA SER A 36 45.11 -10.16 19.29
C SER A 36 44.72 -11.62 18.97
N LYS A 37 44.95 -12.56 19.91
CA LYS A 37 44.56 -13.96 19.76
C LYS A 37 43.05 -14.13 19.87
N ALA A 38 42.43 -13.49 20.85
CA ALA A 38 40.97 -13.48 21.02
C ALA A 38 40.27 -12.79 19.85
N ALA A 39 40.77 -11.64 19.39
CA ALA A 39 40.24 -10.94 18.22
C ALA A 39 40.32 -11.79 16.93
N ALA A 40 41.43 -12.50 16.72
CA ALA A 40 41.58 -13.39 15.57
C ALA A 40 40.57 -14.55 15.62
N ARG A 41 40.36 -15.14 16.80
CA ARG A 41 39.36 -16.18 17.05
C ARG A 41 37.94 -15.67 16.82
N PHE A 42 37.61 -14.47 17.30
CA PHE A 42 36.31 -13.81 17.07
C PHE A 42 36.00 -13.60 15.57
N LEU A 43 36.99 -13.16 14.80
CA LEU A 43 36.85 -12.93 13.36
C LEU A 43 36.97 -14.21 12.51
N GLY A 44 37.29 -15.36 13.12
CA GLY A 44 37.51 -16.62 12.42
C GLY A 44 38.74 -16.64 11.51
N VAL A 45 39.79 -15.89 11.85
CA VAL A 45 41.04 -15.80 11.07
C VAL A 45 42.27 -16.17 11.89
N HIS A 46 43.38 -16.52 11.21
CA HIS A 46 44.65 -16.74 11.90
C HIS A 46 45.23 -15.43 12.45
N VAL A 47 45.93 -15.52 13.59
CA VAL A 47 46.54 -14.35 14.27
C VAL A 47 47.51 -13.60 13.36
N ASP A 48 48.26 -14.34 12.53
CA ASP A 48 49.19 -13.75 11.56
C ASP A 48 48.46 -13.00 10.45
N THR A 49 47.31 -13.50 10.00
CA THR A 49 46.47 -12.84 9.00
C THR A 49 45.97 -11.49 9.52
N LEU A 50 45.51 -11.46 10.77
CA LEU A 50 45.13 -10.22 11.46
C LEU A 50 46.35 -9.28 11.63
N GLY A 51 47.53 -9.84 11.89
CA GLY A 51 48.79 -9.10 11.92
C GLY A 51 49.19 -8.49 10.58
N GLN A 52 48.98 -9.19 9.46
CA GLN A 52 49.24 -8.71 8.11
C GLN A 52 48.27 -7.58 7.72
N TRP A 53 46.98 -7.73 8.03
CA TRP A 53 45.96 -6.71 7.82
C TRP A 53 46.31 -5.38 8.46
N ARG A 54 46.82 -5.44 9.69
CA ARG A 54 47.30 -4.26 10.43
C ARG A 54 48.50 -3.57 9.77
N ARG A 55 49.38 -4.32 9.11
CA ARG A 55 50.64 -3.80 8.52
C ARG A 55 50.47 -3.17 7.14
N ARG A 56 49.29 -3.26 6.52
CA ARG A 56 49.00 -2.60 5.23
C ARG A 56 48.78 -1.09 5.41
N THR A 57 49.01 -0.31 4.35
CA THR A 57 48.74 1.13 4.33
C THR A 57 47.79 1.44 3.17
N PRO A 58 46.53 1.84 3.45
CA PRO A 58 45.89 1.92 4.77
C PRO A 58 45.65 0.54 5.43
N PRO A 59 45.52 0.46 6.77
CA PRO A 59 45.25 -0.81 7.47
C PRO A 59 43.95 -1.44 6.99
N LEU A 60 43.98 -2.73 6.68
CA LEU A 60 42.84 -3.46 6.12
C LEU A 60 42.23 -4.36 7.19
N GLY A 61 41.60 -3.79 8.22
CA GLY A 61 41.08 -4.56 9.36
C GLY A 61 40.36 -3.70 10.39
N PRO A 62 39.84 -4.30 11.47
CA PRO A 62 39.21 -3.58 12.56
C PRO A 62 40.20 -2.62 13.23
N ALA A 63 39.68 -1.55 13.83
CA ALA A 63 40.49 -0.60 14.58
C ALA A 63 41.23 -1.29 15.73
N PHE A 64 42.47 -0.87 15.97
CA PHE A 64 43.33 -1.47 16.98
C PHE A 64 44.01 -0.42 17.83
N GLN A 65 44.30 -0.78 19.08
CA GLN A 65 44.99 0.05 20.05
C GLN A 65 46.36 -0.56 20.34
N LYS A 66 47.43 0.22 20.12
CA LYS A 66 48.76 -0.12 20.65
C LYS A 66 48.81 0.38 22.09
N GLY A 67 49.24 -0.46 23.04
CA GLY A 67 49.34 -0.04 24.44
C GLY A 67 50.25 1.18 24.58
N ALA A 68 49.68 2.30 25.04
CA ALA A 68 50.44 3.51 25.33
C ALA A 68 51.34 3.26 26.56
N GLY A 69 52.62 3.00 26.31
CA GLY A 69 53.66 3.34 27.28
C GLY A 69 54.01 4.81 27.10
N ASP A 70 54.16 5.54 28.20
CA ASP A 70 54.34 7.00 28.30
C ASP A 70 55.62 7.57 27.63
N ASN A 71 56.28 6.79 26.77
CA ASN A 71 57.40 7.23 25.96
C ASN A 71 57.48 6.37 24.69
N GLY A 72 57.46 7.02 23.52
CA GLY A 72 57.95 6.54 22.22
C GLY A 72 57.65 5.08 21.86
N GLY A 73 56.70 4.86 20.94
CA GLY A 73 56.27 3.56 20.43
C GLY A 73 57.39 2.53 20.19
N GLY A 74 57.62 1.67 21.18
CA GLY A 74 58.52 0.52 21.06
C GLY A 74 57.92 -0.58 20.19
N ALA A 75 58.76 -1.28 19.44
CA ALA A 75 58.37 -2.35 18.51
C ALA A 75 57.62 -3.54 19.15
N ASN A 76 57.65 -3.67 20.48
CA ASN A 76 57.10 -4.80 21.23
C ASN A 76 55.79 -4.50 21.99
N GLN A 77 55.07 -3.43 21.66
CA GLN A 77 53.79 -3.13 22.33
C GLN A 77 52.70 -4.14 21.96
N HIS A 78 52.02 -4.67 22.98
CA HIS A 78 50.86 -5.54 22.77
C HIS A 78 49.71 -4.76 22.13
N VAL A 79 49.12 -5.36 21.10
CA VAL A 79 47.97 -4.81 20.37
C VAL A 79 46.68 -5.38 20.92
N ARG A 80 45.74 -4.48 21.26
CA ARG A 80 44.39 -4.81 21.72
C ARG A 80 43.35 -4.30 20.74
N TYR A 81 42.19 -4.96 20.71
CA TYR A 81 41.04 -4.59 19.89
C TYR A 81 39.85 -4.32 20.81
N ARG A 82 39.08 -3.27 20.55
CA ARG A 82 37.80 -3.09 21.26
C ARG A 82 36.80 -4.08 20.70
N PHE A 83 35.97 -4.64 21.57
CA PHE A 83 34.96 -5.60 21.16
C PHE A 83 33.94 -4.97 20.19
N VAL A 84 33.51 -3.74 20.48
CA VAL A 84 32.61 -2.95 19.62
C VAL A 84 33.18 -2.76 18.21
N ASP A 85 34.45 -2.37 18.09
CA ASP A 85 35.10 -2.16 16.78
C ASP A 85 35.21 -3.48 15.98
N LEU A 86 35.32 -4.63 16.65
CA LEU A 86 35.31 -5.95 16.02
C LEU A 86 33.91 -6.31 15.50
N GLU A 87 32.86 -6.05 16.30
CA GLU A 87 31.47 -6.27 15.91
C GLU A 87 31.05 -5.36 14.75
N GLU A 88 31.40 -4.07 14.81
CA GLU A 88 31.13 -3.10 13.75
C GLU A 88 31.83 -3.50 12.45
N TRP A 89 33.11 -3.88 12.53
CA TRP A 89 33.86 -4.31 11.36
C TRP A 89 33.34 -5.63 10.78
N GLN A 90 32.97 -6.59 11.64
CA GLN A 90 32.38 -7.85 11.20
C GLN A 90 31.02 -7.61 10.52
N SER A 91 30.18 -6.76 11.10
CA SER A 91 28.88 -6.36 10.56
C SER A 91 29.00 -5.60 9.23
N ALA A 92 29.99 -4.72 9.12
CA ALA A 92 30.30 -4.03 7.87
C ALA A 92 30.80 -5.00 6.78
N ARG A 93 31.54 -6.04 7.16
CA ARG A 93 32.04 -7.07 6.24
C ARG A 93 30.98 -8.10 5.85
N THR A 94 30.00 -8.37 6.72
CA THR A 94 28.85 -9.24 6.43
C THR A 94 27.73 -8.52 5.69
N GLY A 95 27.91 -7.25 5.32
CA GLY A 95 26.99 -6.46 4.49
C GLY A 95 26.68 -7.10 3.13
N ARG A 96 25.63 -7.95 3.12
CA ARG A 96 24.96 -8.63 2.01
C ARG A 96 25.74 -9.72 1.29
N THR A 97 25.49 -10.95 1.73
CA THR A 97 25.79 -12.16 0.96
C THR A 97 25.20 -12.07 -0.45
N VAL A 98 25.78 -12.78 -1.42
CA VAL A 98 25.26 -12.81 -2.81
C VAL A 98 23.79 -13.26 -2.85
N LYS A 99 23.39 -14.13 -1.93
CA LYS A 99 22.01 -14.60 -1.77
C LYS A 99 21.07 -13.48 -1.33
N GLU A 100 21.47 -12.66 -0.36
CA GLU A 100 20.66 -11.51 0.10
C GLU A 100 20.54 -10.43 -0.97
N ARG A 101 21.59 -10.18 -1.76
CA ARG A 101 21.49 -9.27 -2.92
C ARG A 101 20.46 -9.76 -3.93
N ARG A 102 20.51 -11.05 -4.28
CA ARG A 102 19.53 -11.66 -5.18
C ARG A 102 18.10 -11.56 -4.64
N LEU A 103 17.91 -11.80 -3.34
CA LEU A 103 16.59 -11.69 -2.70
C LEU A 103 16.07 -10.25 -2.70
N VAL A 104 16.95 -9.26 -2.49
CA VAL A 104 16.58 -7.84 -2.56
C VAL A 104 16.21 -7.46 -4.00
N ASP A 105 17.01 -7.88 -4.99
CA ASP A 105 16.73 -7.63 -6.41
C ASP A 105 15.40 -8.29 -6.85
N GLU A 106 15.13 -9.51 -6.37
CA GLU A 106 13.88 -10.22 -6.62
C GLU A 106 12.68 -9.51 -5.95
N LEU A 107 12.85 -9.07 -4.70
CA LEU A 107 11.85 -8.30 -3.97
C LEU A 107 11.55 -6.95 -4.65
N ASP A 108 12.55 -6.26 -5.16
CA ASP A 108 12.36 -5.01 -5.89
C ASP A 108 11.65 -5.24 -7.23
N ARG A 109 11.96 -6.33 -7.94
CA ARG A 109 11.20 -6.75 -9.14
C ARG A 109 9.74 -7.04 -8.83
N VAL A 110 9.46 -7.78 -7.76
CA VAL A 110 8.07 -8.09 -7.35
C VAL A 110 7.33 -6.82 -6.94
N LYS A 111 7.97 -5.90 -6.21
CA LYS A 111 7.40 -4.59 -5.87
C LYS A 111 7.08 -3.76 -7.11
N GLN A 112 7.97 -3.75 -8.10
CA GLN A 112 7.74 -3.04 -9.35
C GLN A 112 6.53 -3.65 -10.08
N ARG A 113 6.45 -4.99 -10.13
CA ARG A 113 5.32 -5.68 -10.75
C ARG A 113 3.99 -5.41 -10.03
N ALA A 114 4.01 -5.32 -8.69
CA ALA A 114 2.82 -4.97 -7.92
C ALA A 114 2.32 -3.55 -8.26
N ARG A 115 3.23 -2.57 -8.37
CA ARG A 115 2.89 -1.20 -8.77
C ARG A 115 2.32 -1.12 -10.19
N GLU A 116 2.88 -1.89 -11.13
CA GLU A 116 2.33 -1.99 -12.48
C GLU A 116 0.90 -2.52 -12.48
N LEU A 117 0.63 -3.58 -11.73
CA LEU A 117 -0.72 -4.15 -11.60
C LEU A 117 -1.69 -3.17 -10.92
N GLU A 118 -1.25 -2.43 -9.91
CA GLU A 118 -2.06 -1.36 -9.29
C GLU A 118 -2.41 -0.28 -10.32
N MET A 119 -1.44 0.19 -11.11
CA MET A 119 -1.69 1.16 -12.19
C MET A 119 -2.61 0.58 -13.28
N GLU A 120 -2.50 -0.70 -13.62
CA GLU A 120 -3.41 -1.37 -14.57
C GLU A 120 -4.84 -1.42 -14.04
N LEU A 121 -5.03 -1.71 -12.74
CA LEU A 121 -6.35 -1.68 -12.10
C LEU A 121 -6.93 -0.27 -12.03
N GLU A 122 -6.11 0.74 -11.71
CA GLU A 122 -6.53 2.15 -11.77
C GLU A 122 -6.91 2.57 -13.19
N LEU A 123 -6.11 2.20 -14.19
CA LEU A 123 -6.42 2.44 -15.60
C LEU A 123 -7.73 1.76 -16.00
N GLN A 124 -7.97 0.52 -15.57
CA GLN A 124 -9.21 -0.17 -15.85
C GLN A 124 -10.41 0.50 -15.17
N SER A 125 -10.27 0.89 -13.91
CA SER A 125 -11.30 1.63 -13.18
C SER A 125 -11.62 2.97 -13.83
N LEU A 126 -10.59 3.71 -14.28
CA LEU A 126 -10.76 4.95 -15.03
C LEU A 126 -11.39 4.71 -16.39
N ARG A 127 -11.02 3.65 -17.10
CA ARG A 127 -11.68 3.23 -18.35
C ARG A 127 -13.14 2.88 -18.13
N ASP A 128 -13.48 2.16 -17.08
CA ASP A 128 -14.87 1.84 -16.73
C ASP A 128 -15.64 3.09 -16.30
N ARG A 129 -14.99 4.04 -15.64
CA ARG A 129 -15.58 5.35 -15.30
C ARG A 129 -15.79 6.18 -16.56
N VAL A 130 -14.83 6.22 -17.47
CA VAL A 130 -14.95 6.87 -18.77
C VAL A 130 -16.05 6.19 -19.58
N ALA A 131 -16.10 4.87 -19.68
CA ALA A 131 -17.16 4.14 -20.37
C ALA A 131 -18.55 4.42 -19.76
N ARG A 132 -18.64 4.48 -18.43
CA ARG A 132 -19.87 4.92 -17.73
C ARG A 132 -20.20 6.38 -18.02
N MET A 133 -19.20 7.27 -18.06
CA MET A 133 -19.38 8.68 -18.40
C MET A 133 -19.74 8.89 -19.87
N THR A 134 -19.19 8.12 -20.80
CA THR A 134 -19.50 8.11 -22.22
C THR A 134 -20.87 7.50 -22.45
N LYS A 135 -21.25 6.44 -21.73
CA LYS A 135 -22.63 5.94 -21.72
C LYS A 135 -23.58 6.98 -21.13
N LYS A 136 -23.18 7.73 -20.11
CA LYS A 136 -23.93 8.88 -19.56
C LYS A 136 -23.95 10.09 -20.50
N ALA A 137 -22.91 10.32 -21.30
CA ALA A 137 -22.83 11.43 -22.25
C ALA A 137 -23.53 11.11 -23.58
N GLY A 138 -23.56 9.83 -23.98
CA GLY A 138 -24.48 9.31 -25.00
C GLY A 138 -25.92 9.24 -24.49
N ARG A 139 -26.13 9.24 -23.17
CA ARG A 139 -27.41 9.53 -22.50
C ARG A 139 -27.59 11.04 -22.29
N VAL A 140 -27.65 11.84 -23.35
CA VAL A 140 -28.51 13.05 -23.28
C VAL A 140 -29.98 12.64 -23.48
N LEU A 141 -30.38 11.53 -22.84
CA LEU A 141 -31.73 11.39 -22.32
C LEU A 141 -31.66 12.05 -20.94
N ALA A 142 -32.17 13.27 -20.84
CA ALA A 142 -32.54 13.87 -19.58
C ALA A 142 -33.78 13.12 -19.06
N LEU A 143 -33.60 11.88 -18.58
CA LEU A 143 -34.60 11.10 -17.82
C LEU A 143 -34.02 10.78 -16.42
N GLN A 144 -33.34 11.77 -15.83
CA GLN A 144 -32.65 11.65 -14.54
C GLN A 144 -33.49 12.20 -13.38
N THR A 145 -34.48 13.04 -13.68
CA THR A 145 -35.36 13.65 -12.68
C THR A 145 -36.83 13.31 -12.97
N ALA A 146 -37.67 13.35 -11.93
CA ALA A 146 -39.10 13.09 -12.12
C ALA A 146 -39.76 14.17 -13.01
N GLU A 147 -39.28 15.41 -12.92
CA GLU A 147 -39.71 16.51 -13.78
C GLU A 147 -39.39 16.23 -15.25
N GLU A 148 -38.18 15.74 -15.53
CA GLU A 148 -37.77 15.30 -16.84
C GLU A 148 -38.68 14.19 -17.40
N CYS A 149 -38.93 13.13 -16.62
CA CYS A 149 -39.78 12.02 -17.07
C CYS A 149 -41.25 12.41 -17.30
N LEU A 150 -41.80 13.33 -16.49
CA LEU A 150 -43.22 13.65 -16.48
C LEU A 150 -43.59 14.88 -17.31
N HIS A 151 -42.66 15.80 -17.55
CA HIS A 151 -42.97 17.11 -18.12
C HIS A 151 -42.08 17.48 -19.31
N THR A 152 -40.94 16.82 -19.50
CA THR A 152 -40.09 17.10 -20.66
C THR A 152 -40.52 16.22 -21.83
N ALA A 153 -40.93 16.86 -22.92
CA ALA A 153 -41.20 16.15 -24.17
C ALA A 153 -39.88 15.75 -24.85
N HIS A 154 -39.87 14.54 -25.39
CA HIS A 154 -38.73 13.96 -26.09
C HIS A 154 -39.18 13.43 -27.44
N HIS A 155 -38.22 13.18 -28.34
CA HIS A 155 -38.49 12.62 -29.65
C HIS A 155 -38.35 11.10 -29.63
N TRP A 156 -39.39 10.43 -30.11
CA TRP A 156 -39.55 8.98 -30.12
C TRP A 156 -39.75 8.47 -31.52
N VAL A 157 -39.13 7.36 -31.85
CA VAL A 157 -39.27 6.73 -33.15
C VAL A 157 -40.44 5.75 -33.11
N VAL A 158 -41.35 5.92 -34.05
CA VAL A 158 -42.55 5.11 -34.23
C VAL A 158 -42.40 4.32 -35.53
N ALA A 159 -42.87 3.08 -35.57
CA ALA A 159 -43.02 2.33 -36.82
C ALA A 159 -44.27 1.47 -36.75
N GLY A 160 -45.15 1.59 -37.76
CA GLY A 160 -46.39 0.83 -37.80
C GLY A 160 -47.26 1.02 -36.57
N GLY A 161 -47.30 2.23 -36.00
CA GLY A 161 -48.06 2.57 -34.79
C GLY A 161 -47.48 2.04 -33.47
N HIS A 162 -46.28 1.46 -33.49
CA HIS A 162 -45.59 0.97 -32.31
C HIS A 162 -44.35 1.82 -32.02
N ILE A 163 -44.10 2.08 -30.73
CA ILE A 163 -42.88 2.74 -30.29
C ILE A 163 -41.70 1.76 -30.43
N LEU A 164 -40.66 2.19 -31.14
CA LEU A 164 -39.38 1.48 -31.25
C LEU A 164 -38.41 1.91 -30.15
N GLY A 165 -38.45 3.18 -29.76
CA GLY A 165 -37.59 3.73 -28.71
C GLY A 165 -37.32 5.22 -28.91
N HIS A 166 -36.41 5.77 -28.11
CA HIS A 166 -36.00 7.17 -28.22
C HIS A 166 -35.09 7.38 -29.44
N VAL A 167 -35.13 8.56 -30.06
CA VAL A 167 -34.29 8.93 -31.23
C VAL A 167 -32.79 8.67 -31.00
N LEU A 168 -32.33 8.78 -29.75
CA LEU A 168 -30.93 8.56 -29.36
C LEU A 168 -30.58 7.10 -29.03
N THR A 169 -31.55 6.18 -28.97
CA THR A 169 -31.33 4.79 -28.55
C THR A 169 -31.59 3.77 -29.65
N VAL A 170 -32.43 4.10 -30.63
CA VAL A 170 -32.73 3.21 -31.76
C VAL A 170 -31.54 3.09 -32.72
N SER A 171 -31.55 2.05 -33.58
CA SER A 171 -30.53 1.88 -34.61
C SER A 171 -30.60 3.03 -35.64
N LYS A 172 -29.46 3.29 -36.29
CA LYS A 172 -29.39 4.33 -37.34
C LYS A 172 -30.39 4.08 -38.46
N ASP A 173 -30.50 2.83 -38.93
CA ASP A 173 -31.42 2.46 -40.01
C ASP A 173 -32.89 2.71 -39.63
N ALA A 174 -33.25 2.44 -38.37
CA ALA A 174 -34.60 2.71 -37.86
C ALA A 174 -34.87 4.22 -37.74
N LEU A 175 -33.88 5.00 -37.32
CA LEU A 175 -33.99 6.46 -37.25
C LEU A 175 -34.09 7.08 -38.65
N ASP A 176 -33.21 6.68 -39.58
CA ASP A 176 -33.21 7.19 -40.96
C ASP A 176 -34.56 6.85 -41.64
N GLY A 177 -35.05 5.62 -41.49
CA GLY A 177 -36.37 5.23 -42.00
C GLY A 177 -37.53 6.02 -41.38
N ALA A 178 -37.49 6.28 -40.07
CA ALA A 178 -38.52 7.08 -39.40
C ALA A 178 -38.47 8.56 -39.78
N LEU A 179 -37.28 9.12 -40.01
CA LEU A 179 -37.11 10.50 -40.49
C LEU A 179 -37.62 10.65 -41.93
N GLU A 180 -37.39 9.66 -42.79
CA GLU A 180 -37.93 9.64 -44.15
C GLU A 180 -39.46 9.49 -44.18
N ALA A 181 -40.02 8.68 -43.28
CA ALA A 181 -41.47 8.46 -43.16
C ALA A 181 -42.21 9.57 -42.39
N GLY A 182 -41.50 10.38 -41.59
CA GLY A 182 -42.09 11.34 -40.66
C GLY A 182 -42.65 10.70 -39.39
N ASP A 183 -42.22 9.49 -39.04
CA ASP A 183 -42.71 8.71 -37.89
C ASP A 183 -41.91 9.01 -36.61
N VAL A 184 -41.70 10.30 -36.34
CA VAL A 184 -41.10 10.77 -35.08
C VAL A 184 -42.17 11.49 -34.25
N LEU A 185 -42.44 10.94 -33.07
CA LEU A 185 -43.42 11.46 -32.12
C LEU A 185 -42.71 12.30 -31.05
N GLU A 186 -43.21 13.50 -30.81
CA GLU A 186 -42.83 14.30 -29.65
C GLU A 186 -43.80 14.02 -28.49
N ALA A 187 -43.31 13.42 -27.40
CA ALA A 187 -44.10 13.04 -26.23
C ALA A 187 -43.23 12.86 -24.99
N THR A 188 -43.83 12.95 -23.81
CA THR A 188 -43.17 12.68 -22.52
C THR A 188 -42.93 11.17 -22.33
N LEU A 189 -42.06 10.80 -21.38
CA LEU A 189 -41.84 9.39 -21.04
C LEU A 189 -43.13 8.72 -20.54
N GLU A 190 -43.91 9.45 -19.74
CA GLU A 190 -45.18 8.98 -19.17
C GLU A 190 -46.18 8.61 -20.26
N GLU A 191 -46.38 9.50 -21.24
CA GLU A 191 -47.29 9.29 -22.36
C GLU A 191 -46.86 8.07 -23.19
N VAL A 192 -45.58 7.98 -23.57
CA VAL A 192 -45.06 6.92 -24.44
C VAL A 192 -45.10 5.56 -23.76
N LEU A 193 -44.90 5.48 -22.44
CA LEU A 193 -45.03 4.22 -21.69
C LEU A 193 -46.48 3.70 -21.67
N GLY A 194 -47.47 4.57 -21.93
CA GLY A 194 -48.88 4.23 -22.12
C GLY A 194 -49.26 3.81 -23.55
N MET A 195 -48.36 3.94 -24.51
CA MET A 195 -48.59 3.58 -25.93
C MET A 195 -48.15 2.14 -26.24
N PRO A 196 -48.55 1.56 -27.38
CA PRO A 196 -48.06 0.25 -27.82
C PRO A 196 -46.58 0.28 -28.22
N TRP A 197 -45.79 -0.70 -27.75
CA TRP A 197 -44.37 -0.85 -28.07
C TRP A 197 -44.13 -2.05 -28.98
N VAL A 198 -43.04 -2.01 -29.74
CA VAL A 198 -42.65 -3.12 -30.62
C VAL A 198 -42.46 -4.43 -29.87
N ASN A 199 -41.94 -4.37 -28.64
CA ASN A 199 -41.83 -5.48 -27.71
C ASN A 199 -41.66 -4.97 -26.26
N SER A 200 -41.80 -5.87 -25.29
CA SER A 200 -41.61 -5.56 -23.88
C SER A 200 -40.16 -5.24 -23.52
N ASP A 201 -39.19 -5.87 -24.16
CA ASP A 201 -37.76 -5.68 -23.83
C ASP A 201 -37.31 -4.23 -24.06
N GLU A 202 -37.70 -3.62 -25.18
CA GLU A 202 -37.43 -2.22 -25.50
C GLU A 202 -38.18 -1.27 -24.56
N ARG A 203 -39.44 -1.59 -24.23
CA ARG A 203 -40.26 -0.80 -23.30
C ARG A 203 -39.71 -0.80 -21.88
N ASP A 204 -39.25 -1.95 -21.40
CA ASP A 204 -38.90 -2.17 -20.00
C ASP A 204 -37.67 -1.38 -19.57
N VAL A 205 -36.74 -1.08 -20.50
CA VAL A 205 -35.59 -0.20 -20.22
C VAL A 205 -36.06 1.19 -19.78
N PHE A 206 -37.10 1.72 -20.40
CA PHE A 206 -37.67 3.03 -20.11
C PHE A 206 -38.59 2.99 -18.88
N ALA A 207 -39.36 1.91 -18.72
CA ALA A 207 -40.19 1.71 -17.54
C ALA A 207 -39.35 1.62 -16.26
N GLN A 208 -38.26 0.85 -16.28
CA GLN A 208 -37.32 0.76 -15.15
C GLN A 208 -36.68 2.11 -14.81
N GLN A 209 -36.39 2.93 -15.82
CA GLN A 209 -35.84 4.28 -15.60
C GLN A 209 -36.86 5.20 -14.92
N MET A 210 -38.14 5.12 -15.31
CA MET A 210 -39.25 5.83 -14.64
C MET A 210 -39.38 5.37 -13.18
N ASP A 211 -39.43 4.06 -12.95
CA ASP A 211 -39.57 3.46 -11.61
C ASP A 211 -38.42 3.86 -10.69
N GLN A 212 -37.18 3.80 -11.17
CA GLN A 212 -36.01 4.23 -10.41
C GLN A 212 -36.10 5.71 -10.03
N THR A 213 -36.48 6.57 -10.97
CA THR A 213 -36.53 8.02 -10.77
C THR A 213 -37.63 8.41 -9.78
N LEU A 214 -38.80 7.77 -9.88
CA LEU A 214 -39.89 7.93 -8.92
C LEU A 214 -39.50 7.39 -7.54
N GLY A 215 -38.84 6.23 -7.48
CA GLY A 215 -38.30 5.67 -6.24
C GLY A 215 -37.32 6.59 -5.54
N ASP A 216 -36.39 7.20 -6.28
CA ASP A 216 -35.42 8.16 -5.76
C ASP A 216 -36.08 9.45 -5.25
N LEU A 217 -37.14 9.93 -5.92
CA LEU A 217 -37.93 11.07 -5.43
C LEU A 217 -38.63 10.73 -4.11
N VAL A 218 -39.31 9.58 -4.03
CA VAL A 218 -39.98 9.12 -2.81
C VAL A 218 -38.98 8.95 -1.67
N GLY A 219 -37.80 8.38 -1.94
CA GLY A 219 -36.72 8.22 -0.98
C GLY A 219 -36.24 9.56 -0.42
N ARG A 220 -36.02 10.57 -1.28
CA ARG A 220 -35.63 11.93 -0.85
C ARG A 220 -36.70 12.58 0.03
N LEU A 221 -37.97 12.53 -0.38
CA LEU A 221 -39.08 13.08 0.42
C LEU A 221 -39.20 12.41 1.79
N ALA A 222 -38.97 11.09 1.86
CA ALA A 222 -38.96 10.36 3.13
C ALA A 222 -37.81 10.79 4.05
N GLN A 223 -36.62 11.02 3.49
CA GLN A 223 -35.46 11.52 4.23
C GLN A 223 -35.71 12.93 4.76
N GLU A 224 -36.23 13.84 3.93
CA GLU A 224 -36.57 15.20 4.34
C GLU A 224 -37.62 15.21 5.46
N ARG A 225 -38.64 14.35 5.36
CA ARG A 225 -39.65 14.17 6.42
C ARG A 225 -39.01 13.67 7.71
N ALA A 226 -38.07 12.73 7.65
CA ALA A 226 -37.35 12.25 8.83
C ALA A 226 -36.48 13.35 9.46
N ALA A 227 -35.78 14.12 8.63
CA ALA A 227 -34.97 15.26 9.08
C ALA A 227 -35.83 16.35 9.74
N GLN A 228 -37.02 16.64 9.18
CA GLN A 228 -37.96 17.58 9.79
C GLN A 228 -38.43 17.08 11.16
N ARG A 229 -38.83 15.81 11.28
CA ARG A 229 -39.22 15.22 12.58
C ARG A 229 -38.12 15.32 13.64
N SER A 230 -36.86 15.13 13.25
CA SER A 230 -35.72 15.28 14.17
C SER A 230 -35.60 16.72 14.67
N ARG A 231 -35.68 17.71 13.76
CA ARG A 231 -35.66 19.14 14.12
C ARG A 231 -36.83 19.51 15.03
N ASP A 232 -38.03 18.99 14.75
CA ASP A 232 -39.22 19.23 15.57
C ASP A 232 -39.07 18.65 16.99
N LEU A 233 -38.42 17.50 17.15
CA LEU A 233 -38.14 16.90 18.45
C LEU A 233 -37.11 17.71 19.24
N GLU A 234 -36.03 18.13 18.57
CA GLU A 234 -34.97 18.92 19.19
C GLU A 234 -35.49 20.29 19.67
N ALA A 235 -36.34 20.94 18.86
CA ALA A 235 -36.99 22.20 19.24
C ALA A 235 -37.95 22.07 20.43
N ARG A 236 -38.42 20.85 20.75
CA ARG A 236 -39.30 20.58 21.89
C ARG A 236 -38.54 20.18 23.15
N LEU A 237 -37.23 19.99 23.08
CA LEU A 237 -36.44 19.69 24.28
C LEU A 237 -36.36 20.94 25.17
N PRO A 238 -36.56 20.79 26.49
CA PRO A 238 -36.35 21.90 27.42
C PRO A 238 -34.88 22.36 27.36
N PRO A 239 -34.61 23.66 27.59
CA PRO A 239 -33.24 24.15 27.65
C PRO A 239 -32.47 23.38 28.72
N ALA A 240 -31.22 23.01 28.42
CA ALA A 240 -30.38 22.28 29.35
C ALA A 240 -30.26 23.08 30.66
N GLU A 241 -30.81 22.54 31.75
CA GLU A 241 -30.66 23.13 33.07
C GLU A 241 -29.16 23.20 33.38
N GLY A 242 -28.65 24.43 33.51
CA GLY A 242 -27.26 24.68 33.85
C GLY A 242 -26.95 24.00 35.17
N ILE A 243 -26.12 22.96 35.13
CA ILE A 243 -25.58 22.33 36.34
C ILE A 243 -24.63 23.36 36.98
N THR A 244 -25.16 24.24 37.82
CA THR A 244 -24.37 25.00 38.79
C THR A 244 -23.81 23.99 39.77
N ARG A 245 -22.57 23.59 39.50
CA ARG A 245 -21.76 22.74 40.37
C ARG A 245 -21.49 23.53 41.65
N ALA A 246 -22.27 23.29 42.69
CA ALA A 246 -21.98 23.79 44.03
C ALA A 246 -20.66 23.14 44.48
N VAL A 247 -19.61 23.95 44.53
CA VAL A 247 -18.31 23.57 45.11
C VAL A 247 -18.50 23.60 46.63
N PHE A 248 -18.42 22.42 47.25
CA PHE A 248 -18.23 22.30 48.70
C PHE A 248 -16.75 22.34 49.04
#